data_AF-A0A8J7GB79-F1
#
_entry.id   AF-A0A8J7GB79-F1
#
_cell.length_a   1.000
_cell.length_b   1.000
_cell.length_c   1.000
_cell.angle_alpha   90.00
_cell.angle_beta   90.00
_cell.angle_gamma   90.00
#
_symmetry.space_group_name_H-M   'P 1'
#
loop_
_entity.id
_entity.type
_entity.pdbx_description
1 polymer ?
#
loop_
_entity_poly.entity_id
_entity_poly.type
_entity_poly.pdbx_seq_one_letter_code
_entity_poly.pdbx_strand_id
1 'polypeptide(L)'
;MLDQLAAAFDRGDYRTAASLLKQLQHQTPDNPWVKLYSGRLREVAGKLEAAETIYRQLLRETTNPKVAVQARQGLQRLTDLAQAQREAALAEAAADPANTGIGFLILDAVGPEQRQTAAQSFARIMKLDAYTARLLLPSRGWRLYRVGPLAELQLYGQDLLKAGIPSFWQALAKIQAIRVFRVHYLQAVSPQVTVVCENEAGQLGALSFDWSEVAKRVEGRLPIFEDVVDTDSRNQLTRKQKTQDYAQVIDLHLPRRNCMLRFCDWSYQYQQGVIFDASQDGELSVTQSTNRIRWNQLVYFLDHYLAAVPVWAEFPAFAETALEPLALVRDLKSHIDLLRKAPSRWDPAFQLYSGLVFAR
;
A
#
# COMPACT_ATOMS: atom_id res chain seq x y z
N MET A 1 41.81 -3.92 -36.96
CA MET A 1 40.50 -3.27 -36.71
C MET A 1 40.05 -3.36 -35.25
N LEU A 2 40.15 -4.53 -34.59
CA LEU A 2 39.82 -4.63 -33.16
C LEU A 2 40.70 -3.73 -32.27
N ASP A 3 41.99 -3.60 -32.56
CA ASP A 3 42.88 -2.70 -31.80
C ASP A 3 42.56 -1.22 -32.03
N GLN A 4 42.12 -0.86 -33.24
CA GLN A 4 41.66 0.50 -33.57
C GLN A 4 40.35 0.82 -32.85
N LEU A 5 39.46 -0.16 -32.72
CA LEU A 5 38.23 -0.05 -31.95
C LEU A 5 38.53 0.13 -30.45
N ALA A 6 39.46 -0.66 -29.89
CA ALA A 6 39.92 -0.52 -28.50
C ALA A 6 40.49 0.89 -28.25
N ALA A 7 41.41 1.34 -29.12
CA ALA A 7 42.01 2.67 -29.03
C ALA A 7 40.99 3.82 -29.22
N ALA A 8 39.89 3.60 -29.95
CA ALA A 8 38.80 4.59 -30.06
C ALA A 8 38.02 4.70 -28.74
N PHE A 9 37.75 3.58 -28.06
CA PHE A 9 37.14 3.57 -26.73
C PHE A 9 38.02 4.24 -25.68
N ASP A 10 39.33 3.97 -25.68
CA ASP A 10 40.27 4.57 -24.72
C ASP A 10 40.40 6.09 -24.89
N ARG A 11 40.18 6.60 -26.11
CA ARG A 11 40.18 8.03 -26.44
C ARG A 11 38.80 8.71 -26.28
N GLY A 12 37.76 7.96 -25.92
CA GLY A 12 36.39 8.49 -25.84
C GLY A 12 35.76 8.85 -27.21
N ASP A 13 36.35 8.42 -28.33
CA ASP A 13 35.82 8.69 -29.67
C ASP A 13 34.76 7.63 -30.05
N TYR A 14 33.58 7.78 -29.46
CA TYR A 14 32.48 6.84 -29.64
C TYR A 14 31.86 6.87 -31.04
N ARG A 15 32.05 7.95 -31.80
CA ARG A 15 31.58 8.05 -33.20
C ARG A 15 32.41 7.14 -34.09
N THR A 16 33.74 7.22 -33.98
CA THR A 16 34.65 6.33 -34.70
C THR A 16 34.50 4.89 -34.24
N ALA A 17 34.35 4.66 -32.93
CA ALA A 17 34.09 3.33 -32.38
C ALA A 17 32.80 2.70 -32.97
N ALA A 18 31.71 3.46 -33.09
CA ALA A 18 30.46 2.98 -33.66
C ALA A 18 30.59 2.59 -35.14
N SER A 19 31.31 3.39 -35.92
CA SER A 19 31.56 3.12 -37.35
C SER A 19 32.37 1.84 -37.55
N LEU A 20 33.48 1.71 -36.82
CA LEU A 20 34.34 0.53 -36.85
C LEU A 20 33.59 -0.72 -36.37
N LEU A 21 32.78 -0.59 -35.32
CA LEU A 21 31.98 -1.68 -34.79
C LEU A 21 30.95 -2.18 -35.81
N LYS A 22 30.27 -1.28 -36.52
CA LYS A 22 29.29 -1.65 -37.56
C LYS A 22 29.94 -2.48 -38.67
N GLN A 23 31.13 -2.08 -39.13
CA GLN A 23 31.88 -2.83 -40.12
C GLN A 23 32.30 -4.22 -39.60
N LEU A 24 32.79 -4.28 -38.36
CA LEU A 24 33.19 -5.54 -37.72
C LEU A 24 32.02 -6.49 -37.46
N GLN A 25 30.81 -5.97 -37.21
CA GLN A 25 29.59 -6.77 -37.05
C GLN A 25 29.17 -7.43 -38.37
N HIS A 26 29.33 -6.75 -39.50
CA HIS A 26 29.05 -7.35 -40.82
C HIS A 26 30.06 -8.43 -41.20
N GLN A 27 31.33 -8.24 -40.85
CA GLN A 27 32.40 -9.18 -41.22
C GLN A 27 32.50 -10.37 -40.26
N THR A 28 32.32 -10.14 -38.96
CA THR A 28 32.53 -11.14 -37.92
C THR A 28 31.46 -11.04 -36.81
N PRO A 29 30.19 -11.36 -37.09
CA PRO A 29 29.09 -11.20 -36.14
C PRO A 29 29.22 -12.04 -34.87
N ASP A 30 29.84 -13.23 -34.97
CA ASP A 30 29.99 -14.15 -33.85
C ASP A 30 31.23 -13.90 -32.98
N ASN A 31 32.07 -12.91 -33.32
CA ASN A 31 33.27 -12.63 -32.57
C ASN A 31 32.92 -12.07 -31.16
N PRO A 32 33.35 -12.73 -30.06
CA PRO A 32 33.05 -12.29 -28.70
C PRO A 32 33.52 -10.86 -28.38
N TRP A 33 34.61 -10.39 -28.99
CA TRP A 33 35.08 -9.02 -28.81
C TRP A 33 34.16 -7.99 -29.46
N VAL A 34 33.59 -8.31 -30.63
CA VAL A 34 32.62 -7.45 -31.32
C VAL A 34 31.34 -7.35 -30.48
N LYS A 35 30.86 -8.46 -29.92
CA LYS A 35 29.74 -8.47 -28.97
C LYS A 35 30.03 -7.64 -27.71
N LEU A 36 31.23 -7.77 -27.12
CA LEU A 36 31.66 -6.98 -25.95
C LEU A 36 31.62 -5.46 -26.22
N TYR A 37 32.20 -5.02 -27.34
CA TYR A 37 32.24 -3.61 -27.70
C TYR A 37 30.87 -3.05 -28.09
N SER A 38 29.97 -3.90 -28.61
CA SER A 38 28.55 -3.55 -28.78
C SER A 38 27.89 -3.24 -27.43
N GLY A 39 28.12 -4.08 -26.42
CA GLY A 39 27.66 -3.81 -25.05
C GLY A 39 28.18 -2.49 -24.49
N ARG A 40 29.50 -2.23 -24.63
CA ARG A 40 30.11 -0.96 -24.20
C ARG A 40 29.56 0.26 -24.92
N LEU A 41 29.26 0.15 -26.22
CA LEU A 41 28.67 1.26 -26.97
C LEU A 41 27.24 1.55 -26.49
N ARG A 42 26.46 0.51 -26.13
CA ARG A 42 25.14 0.67 -25.51
C ARG A 42 25.23 1.30 -24.11
N GLU A 43 26.22 0.90 -23.31
CA GLU A 43 26.51 1.47 -21.98
C GLU A 43 26.73 2.99 -22.09
N VAL A 44 27.66 3.42 -22.95
CA VAL A 44 27.99 4.85 -23.15
C VAL A 44 26.81 5.63 -23.75
N ALA A 45 26.00 5.00 -24.60
CA ALA A 45 24.80 5.62 -25.16
C ALA A 45 23.63 5.73 -24.17
N GLY A 46 23.82 5.35 -22.90
CA GLY A 46 22.77 5.37 -21.86
C GLY A 46 21.74 4.24 -21.98
N LYS A 47 21.94 3.27 -22.89
CA LYS A 47 21.03 2.14 -23.12
C LYS A 47 21.39 0.98 -22.20
N LEU A 48 21.25 1.19 -20.89
CA LEU A 48 21.77 0.30 -19.85
C LEU A 48 21.19 -1.12 -19.91
N GLU A 49 19.87 -1.29 -20.10
CA GLU A 49 19.23 -2.62 -20.22
C GLU A 49 19.74 -3.42 -21.43
N ALA A 50 19.96 -2.71 -22.55
CA ALA A 50 20.51 -3.32 -23.76
C ALA A 50 21.97 -3.75 -23.55
N ALA A 51 22.76 -2.94 -22.85
CA ALA A 51 24.13 -3.27 -22.48
C ALA A 51 24.19 -4.48 -21.54
N GLU A 52 23.33 -4.52 -20.51
CA GLU A 52 23.25 -5.63 -19.56
C GLU A 52 22.91 -6.95 -20.25
N THR A 53 21.92 -6.93 -21.15
CA THR A 53 21.51 -8.11 -21.93
C THR A 53 22.68 -8.66 -22.74
N ILE A 54 23.42 -7.78 -23.42
CA ILE A 54 24.61 -8.18 -24.20
C ILE A 54 25.67 -8.79 -23.30
N TYR A 55 25.99 -8.19 -22.15
CA TYR A 55 27.00 -8.73 -21.24
C TYR A 55 26.60 -10.08 -20.63
N ARG A 56 25.33 -10.25 -20.23
CA ARG A 56 24.83 -11.53 -19.71
C ARG A 56 24.86 -12.61 -20.78
N GLN A 57 24.48 -12.30 -22.02
CA GLN A 57 24.57 -13.23 -23.14
C GLN A 57 26.03 -13.62 -23.40
N LEU A 58 26.93 -12.64 -23.40
CA LEU A 58 28.35 -12.88 -23.62
C LEU A 58 28.96 -13.82 -22.58
N LEU A 59 28.57 -13.69 -21.31
CA LEU A 59 29.03 -14.58 -20.23
C LEU A 59 28.52 -16.01 -20.35
N ARG A 60 27.41 -16.24 -21.05
CA ARG A 60 26.90 -17.60 -21.33
C ARG A 60 27.59 -18.25 -22.52
N GLU A 61 27.96 -17.45 -23.52
CA GLU A 61 28.44 -17.95 -24.82
C GLU A 61 29.98 -17.98 -24.93
N THR A 62 30.70 -17.12 -24.20
CA THR A 62 32.15 -16.95 -24.40
C THR A 62 32.98 -18.01 -23.67
N THR A 63 33.93 -18.62 -24.36
CA THR A 63 35.02 -19.41 -23.78
C THR A 63 36.28 -18.58 -23.53
N ASN A 64 36.33 -17.34 -24.05
CA ASN A 64 37.50 -16.47 -23.90
C ASN A 64 37.51 -15.81 -22.50
N PRO A 65 38.54 -16.09 -21.66
CA PRO A 65 38.58 -15.60 -20.28
C PRO A 65 38.73 -14.08 -20.19
N LYS A 66 39.44 -13.43 -21.12
CA LYS A 66 39.61 -11.96 -21.11
C LYS A 66 38.29 -11.26 -21.39
N VAL A 67 37.52 -11.77 -22.36
CA VAL A 67 36.20 -11.25 -22.70
C VAL A 67 35.23 -11.44 -21.53
N ALA A 68 35.27 -12.59 -20.86
CA ALA A 68 34.45 -12.86 -19.68
C ALA A 68 34.75 -11.87 -18.53
N VAL A 69 36.03 -11.60 -18.25
CA VAL A 69 36.42 -10.61 -17.23
C VAL A 69 35.90 -9.21 -17.58
N GLN A 70 36.07 -8.77 -18.83
CA GLN A 70 35.59 -7.45 -19.26
C GLN A 70 34.06 -7.35 -19.22
N ALA A 71 33.34 -8.41 -19.54
CA ALA A 71 31.88 -8.46 -19.44
C ALA A 71 31.40 -8.35 -17.98
N ARG A 72 32.05 -9.05 -17.04
CA ARG A 72 31.77 -8.90 -15.60
C ARG A 72 32.04 -7.48 -15.12
N GLN A 73 33.14 -6.87 -15.54
CA GLN A 73 33.43 -5.45 -15.23
C GLN A 73 32.37 -4.51 -15.81
N GLY A 74 31.85 -4.79 -17.01
CA GLY A 74 30.72 -4.06 -17.58
C GLY A 74 29.47 -4.16 -16.73
N LEU A 75 29.09 -5.37 -16.30
CA LEU A 75 27.96 -5.56 -15.38
C LEU A 75 28.17 -4.84 -14.05
N GLN A 76 29.39 -4.84 -13.51
CA GLN A 76 29.70 -4.10 -12.28
C GLN A 76 29.49 -2.60 -12.48
N ARG A 77 30.03 -2.00 -13.54
CA ARG A 77 29.83 -0.57 -13.83
C ARG A 77 28.36 -0.19 -14.00
N LEU A 78 27.58 -1.02 -14.70
CA LEU A 78 26.14 -0.81 -14.83
C LEU A 78 25.44 -0.84 -13.47
N THR A 79 25.87 -1.74 -12.57
CA THR A 79 25.34 -1.83 -11.21
C THR A 79 25.70 -0.60 -10.38
N ASP A 80 26.96 -0.18 -10.42
CA ASP A 80 27.47 1.00 -9.70
C ASP A 80 26.77 2.28 -10.17
N LEU A 81 26.59 2.43 -11.49
CA LEU A 81 25.88 3.57 -12.09
C LEU A 81 24.42 3.61 -11.65
N ALA A 82 23.73 2.46 -11.69
CA ALA A 82 22.33 2.37 -11.26
C ALA A 82 22.18 2.68 -9.76
N GLN A 83 23.13 2.23 -8.94
CA GLN A 83 23.15 2.54 -7.51
C GLN A 83 23.39 4.04 -7.27
N ALA A 84 24.39 4.65 -7.93
CA ALA A 84 24.66 6.08 -7.80
C ALA A 84 23.47 6.94 -8.26
N GLN A 85 22.80 6.58 -9.36
CA GLN A 85 21.58 7.25 -9.81
C GLN A 85 20.45 7.13 -8.78
N ARG A 86 20.30 5.96 -8.14
CA ARG A 86 19.30 5.74 -7.10
C ARG A 86 19.59 6.56 -5.85
N GLU A 87 20.85 6.62 -5.41
CA GLU A 87 21.28 7.41 -4.26
C GLU A 87 21.07 8.91 -4.50
N ALA A 88 21.39 9.40 -5.70
CA ALA A 88 21.12 10.78 -6.08
C ALA A 88 19.61 11.10 -6.06
N ALA A 89 18.78 10.22 -6.63
CA ALA A 89 17.32 10.39 -6.61
C ALA A 89 16.76 10.35 -5.17
N LEU A 90 17.32 9.52 -4.29
CA LEU A 90 16.95 9.47 -2.87
C LEU A 90 17.33 10.77 -2.15
N ALA A 91 18.53 11.29 -2.39
CA ALA A 91 18.98 12.55 -1.80
C ALA A 91 18.11 13.73 -2.25
N GLU A 92 17.75 13.78 -3.54
CA GLU A 92 16.84 14.80 -4.08
C GLU A 92 15.43 14.68 -3.48
N ALA A 93 14.87 13.47 -3.42
CA ALA A 93 13.56 13.24 -2.82
C ALA A 93 13.53 13.55 -1.31
N ALA A 94 14.62 13.25 -0.59
CA ALA A 94 14.74 13.52 0.85
C ALA A 94 14.97 15.01 1.17
N ALA A 95 15.45 15.80 0.21
CA ALA A 95 15.62 17.25 0.37
C ALA A 95 14.28 18.00 0.38
N ASP A 96 13.21 17.39 -0.16
CA ASP A 96 11.86 17.93 -0.09
C ASP A 96 11.26 17.73 1.32
N PRO A 97 10.94 18.82 2.06
CA PRO A 97 10.33 18.72 3.38
C PRO A 97 9.03 17.90 3.40
N ALA A 98 8.29 17.85 2.28
CA ALA A 98 7.06 17.08 2.16
C ALA A 98 7.29 15.55 2.18
N ASN A 99 8.52 15.10 1.89
CA ASN A 99 8.89 13.68 1.82
C ASN A 99 9.68 13.20 3.04
N THR A 100 9.61 13.96 4.14
CA THR A 100 10.26 13.62 5.40
C THR A 100 9.38 12.70 6.27
N GLY A 101 10.02 11.82 7.05
CA GLY A 101 9.36 10.94 8.01
C GLY A 101 8.97 9.56 7.47
N ILE A 102 8.09 8.89 8.21
CA ILE A 102 7.63 7.53 7.92
C ILE A 102 6.40 7.59 7.01
N GLY A 103 6.34 6.69 6.03
CA GLY A 103 5.19 6.50 5.17
C GLY A 103 4.81 5.03 4.98
N PHE A 104 3.78 4.86 4.16
CA PHE A 104 3.22 3.58 3.76
C PHE A 104 3.24 3.48 2.24
N LEU A 105 3.71 2.36 1.69
CA LEU A 105 3.57 2.02 0.28
C LEU A 105 2.47 0.97 0.13
N ILE A 106 1.45 1.33 -0.65
CA ILE A 106 0.25 0.54 -0.87
C ILE A 106 0.23 0.06 -2.32
N LEU A 107 -0.04 -1.22 -2.51
CA LEU A 107 -0.30 -1.80 -3.82
C LEU A 107 -1.81 -1.90 -4.01
N ASP A 108 -2.29 -1.47 -5.17
CA ASP A 108 -3.67 -1.68 -5.60
C ASP A 108 -3.80 -2.99 -6.38
N ALA A 109 -5.03 -3.45 -6.56
CA ALA A 109 -5.32 -4.70 -7.23
C ALA A 109 -4.79 -4.72 -8.67
N VAL A 110 -4.12 -5.80 -9.05
CA VAL A 110 -3.68 -6.05 -10.43
C VAL A 110 -4.60 -7.08 -11.07
N GLY A 111 -5.17 -6.72 -12.23
CA GLY A 111 -6.03 -7.59 -13.00
C GLY A 111 -5.32 -8.86 -13.48
N PRO A 112 -6.05 -9.97 -13.69
CA PRO A 112 -5.46 -11.28 -14.03
C PRO A 112 -4.63 -11.24 -15.31
N GLU A 113 -5.04 -10.47 -16.31
CA GLU A 113 -4.38 -10.35 -17.61
C GLU A 113 -2.97 -9.74 -17.51
N GLN A 114 -2.80 -8.73 -16.65
CA GLN A 114 -1.54 -8.00 -16.50
C GLN A 114 -0.64 -8.61 -15.43
N ARG A 115 -1.14 -9.57 -14.64
CA ARG A 115 -0.48 -10.07 -13.44
C ARG A 115 0.89 -10.69 -13.69
N GLN A 116 1.07 -11.40 -14.80
CA GLN A 116 2.36 -12.02 -15.11
C GLN A 116 3.44 -10.96 -15.41
N THR A 117 3.12 -9.99 -16.26
CA THR A 117 4.02 -8.88 -16.61
C THR A 117 4.30 -7.97 -15.42
N ALA A 118 3.26 -7.70 -14.62
CA ALA A 118 3.38 -6.97 -13.36
C ALA A 118 4.30 -7.69 -12.37
N ALA A 119 4.17 -9.02 -12.21
CA ALA A 119 5.03 -9.79 -11.31
C ALA A 119 6.51 -9.75 -11.72
N GLN A 120 6.81 -9.83 -13.02
CA GLN A 120 8.18 -9.72 -13.53
C GLN A 120 8.76 -8.32 -13.27
N SER A 121 7.97 -7.27 -13.53
CA SER A 121 8.39 -5.89 -13.29
C SER A 121 8.56 -5.60 -11.80
N PHE A 122 7.63 -6.08 -10.97
CA PHE A 122 7.68 -5.98 -9.51
C PHE A 122 8.92 -6.67 -8.94
N ALA A 123 9.20 -7.89 -9.40
CA ALA A 123 10.40 -8.65 -9.03
C ALA A 123 11.68 -7.86 -9.30
N ARG A 124 11.77 -7.22 -10.47
CA ARG A 124 12.93 -6.39 -10.84
C ARG A 124 13.06 -5.15 -9.96
N ILE A 125 11.97 -4.40 -9.76
CA ILE A 125 11.97 -3.15 -8.99
C ILE A 125 12.31 -3.42 -7.51
N MET A 126 11.70 -4.47 -6.95
CA MET A 126 11.85 -4.82 -5.54
C MET A 126 13.04 -5.77 -5.27
N LYS A 127 13.79 -6.17 -6.32
CA LYS A 127 14.89 -7.13 -6.23
C LYS A 127 14.47 -8.46 -5.57
N LEU A 128 13.32 -8.99 -5.99
CA LEU A 128 12.75 -10.26 -5.55
C LEU A 128 12.81 -11.30 -6.67
N ASP A 129 12.59 -12.57 -6.33
CA ASP A 129 12.30 -13.58 -7.34
C ASP A 129 10.86 -13.45 -7.87
N ALA A 130 10.60 -13.99 -9.06
CA ALA A 130 9.32 -13.87 -9.74
C ALA A 130 8.15 -14.56 -9.00
N TYR A 131 8.42 -15.64 -8.27
CA TYR A 131 7.40 -16.36 -7.53
C TYR A 131 6.92 -15.54 -6.32
N THR A 132 7.87 -15.07 -5.51
CA THR A 132 7.58 -14.19 -4.36
C THR A 132 6.88 -12.91 -4.79
N ALA A 133 7.35 -12.28 -5.88
CA ALA A 133 6.72 -11.10 -6.45
C ALA A 133 5.24 -11.33 -6.83
N ARG A 134 4.92 -12.48 -7.43
CA ARG A 134 3.55 -12.82 -7.83
C ARG A 134 2.61 -13.01 -6.64
N LEU A 135 3.11 -13.52 -5.52
CA LEU A 135 2.36 -13.70 -4.27
C LEU A 135 2.11 -12.38 -3.53
N LEU A 136 3.00 -11.41 -3.70
CA LEU A 136 2.89 -10.10 -3.05
C LEU A 136 1.89 -9.18 -3.76
N LEU A 137 1.71 -9.32 -5.08
CA LEU A 137 0.73 -8.54 -5.82
C LEU A 137 -0.72 -8.92 -5.45
N PRO A 138 -1.56 -7.99 -4.98
CA PRO A 138 -2.95 -8.28 -4.65
C PRO A 138 -3.79 -8.46 -5.93
N SER A 139 -4.73 -9.41 -5.91
CA SER A 139 -5.79 -9.55 -6.93
C SER A 139 -7.01 -8.70 -6.66
N ARG A 140 -7.20 -8.26 -5.42
CA ARG A 140 -8.36 -7.48 -4.96
C ARG A 140 -7.92 -6.61 -3.79
N GLY A 141 -8.54 -5.44 -3.69
CA GLY A 141 -8.33 -4.51 -2.59
C GLY A 141 -6.89 -4.00 -2.53
N TRP A 142 -6.61 -3.31 -1.43
CA TRP A 142 -5.29 -2.76 -1.16
C TRP A 142 -4.45 -3.73 -0.33
N ARG A 143 -3.14 -3.71 -0.57
CA ARG A 143 -2.16 -4.37 0.26
C ARG A 143 -1.18 -3.35 0.82
N LEU A 144 -1.01 -3.32 2.14
CA LEU A 144 0.14 -2.63 2.73
C LEU A 144 1.40 -3.43 2.43
N TYR A 145 2.25 -2.90 1.56
CA TYR A 145 3.44 -3.61 1.12
C TYR A 145 4.66 -3.28 1.98
N ARG A 146 4.88 -1.99 2.28
CA ARG A 146 6.06 -1.56 3.03
C ARG A 146 5.78 -0.32 3.88
N VAL A 147 6.43 -0.29 5.04
CA VAL A 147 6.55 0.86 5.94
C VAL A 147 8.01 1.29 5.96
N GLY A 148 8.29 2.59 5.90
CA GLY A 148 9.66 3.08 5.86
C GLY A 148 9.76 4.58 5.55
N PRO A 149 10.97 5.08 5.24
CA PRO A 149 11.20 6.48 4.88
C PRO A 149 10.37 6.88 3.66
N LEU A 150 9.61 7.97 3.78
CA LEU A 150 8.65 8.40 2.76
C LEU A 150 9.29 8.66 1.39
N ALA A 151 10.45 9.30 1.34
CA ALA A 151 11.21 9.52 0.10
C ALA A 151 11.57 8.21 -0.62
N GLU A 152 11.97 7.16 0.11
CA GLU A 152 12.28 5.84 -0.48
C GLU A 152 11.02 5.19 -1.06
N LEU A 153 9.91 5.25 -0.30
CA LEU A 153 8.62 4.69 -0.72
C LEU A 153 8.04 5.41 -1.93
N GLN A 154 8.21 6.72 -2.03
CA GLN A 154 7.82 7.52 -3.18
C GLN A 154 8.56 7.09 -4.44
N LEU A 155 9.88 6.93 -4.36
CA LEU A 155 10.65 6.45 -5.52
C LEU A 155 10.20 5.07 -5.97
N TYR A 156 9.98 4.13 -5.03
CA TYR A 156 9.40 2.83 -5.39
C TYR A 156 8.03 2.97 -6.02
N GLY A 157 7.13 3.77 -5.44
CA GLY A 157 5.80 3.99 -6.00
C GLY A 157 5.85 4.58 -7.41
N GLN A 158 6.75 5.52 -7.67
CA GLN A 158 6.95 6.07 -9.03
C GLN A 158 7.46 5.02 -10.01
N ASP A 159 8.43 4.19 -9.61
CA ASP A 159 8.96 3.11 -10.46
C ASP A 159 7.87 2.07 -10.76
N LEU A 160 7.05 1.73 -9.77
CA LEU A 160 5.92 0.82 -9.90
C LEU A 160 4.86 1.38 -10.87
N LEU A 161 4.48 2.65 -10.70
CA LEU A 161 3.53 3.32 -11.59
C LEU A 161 4.04 3.38 -13.04
N LYS A 162 5.33 3.70 -13.26
CA LYS A 162 5.97 3.66 -14.59
C LYS A 162 5.95 2.28 -15.21
N ALA A 163 6.02 1.22 -14.39
CA ALA A 163 5.91 -0.16 -14.82
C ALA A 163 4.47 -0.67 -14.97
N GLY A 164 3.46 0.21 -14.82
CA GLY A 164 2.06 -0.14 -14.95
C GLY A 164 1.50 -0.91 -13.75
N ILE A 165 2.16 -0.86 -12.59
CA ILE A 165 1.70 -1.48 -11.34
C ILE A 165 1.01 -0.39 -10.51
N PRO A 166 -0.32 -0.46 -10.33
CA PRO A 166 -1.06 0.49 -9.51
C PRO A 166 -0.54 0.51 -8.07
N SER A 167 -0.04 1.65 -7.65
CA SER A 167 0.47 1.84 -6.29
C SER A 167 0.38 3.30 -5.89
N PHE A 168 0.38 3.55 -4.59
CA PHE A 168 0.43 4.89 -4.04
C PHE A 168 1.13 4.85 -2.68
N TRP A 169 1.57 6.01 -2.23
CA TRP A 169 2.25 6.16 -0.94
C TRP A 169 1.62 7.27 -0.13
N GLN A 170 1.68 7.15 1.18
CA GLN A 170 1.11 8.14 2.08
C GLN A 170 1.96 8.30 3.34
N ALA A 171 2.29 9.56 3.68
CA ALA A 171 2.93 9.94 4.92
C ALA A 171 2.07 9.58 6.14
N LEU A 172 2.68 9.03 7.18
CA LEU A 172 2.03 8.79 8.48
C LEU A 172 1.50 10.09 9.08
N ALA A 173 2.26 11.18 8.99
CA ALA A 173 1.86 12.49 9.53
C ALA A 173 0.54 13.00 8.91
N LYS A 174 0.32 12.78 7.61
CA LYS A 174 -0.94 13.17 6.95
C LYS A 174 -2.12 12.32 7.42
N ILE A 175 -1.91 11.06 7.78
CA ILE A 175 -2.95 10.21 8.39
C ILE A 175 -3.25 10.67 9.82
N GLN A 176 -2.20 10.96 10.61
CA GLN A 176 -2.33 11.42 12.00
C GLN A 176 -2.94 12.83 12.11
N ALA A 177 -2.85 13.65 11.05
CA ALA A 177 -3.45 14.98 11.01
C ALA A 177 -4.98 14.95 10.83
N ILE A 178 -5.57 13.81 10.46
CA ILE A 178 -7.02 13.69 10.28
C ILE A 178 -7.67 13.58 11.66
N ARG A 179 -8.60 14.49 11.94
CA ARG A 179 -9.30 14.52 13.23
C ARG A 179 -10.32 13.39 13.30
N VAL A 180 -10.26 12.58 14.36
CA VAL A 180 -11.25 11.50 14.57
C VAL A 180 -12.21 11.88 15.68
N PHE A 181 -13.51 11.90 15.35
CA PHE A 181 -14.59 12.08 16.33
C PHE A 181 -15.36 10.76 16.48
N ARG A 182 -15.36 10.21 17.69
CA ARG A 182 -16.08 8.97 18.00
C ARG A 182 -17.53 9.31 18.29
N VAL A 183 -18.45 8.80 17.48
CA VAL A 183 -19.86 9.12 17.57
C VAL A 183 -20.52 8.25 18.63
N HIS A 184 -21.20 8.89 19.58
CA HIS A 184 -22.02 8.22 20.57
C HIS A 184 -23.43 8.02 20.04
N TYR A 185 -24.05 9.07 19.50
CA TYR A 185 -25.38 8.98 18.87
C TYR A 185 -25.64 10.15 17.92
N LEU A 186 -26.60 9.96 17.02
CA LEU A 186 -27.18 11.03 16.21
C LEU A 186 -28.25 11.75 17.02
N GLN A 187 -28.03 13.02 17.34
CA GLN A 187 -28.99 13.84 18.09
C GLN A 187 -30.13 14.33 17.21
N ALA A 188 -29.83 14.76 15.99
CA ALA A 188 -30.81 15.23 15.01
C ALA A 188 -30.34 14.88 13.60
N VAL A 189 -31.28 14.67 12.68
CA VAL A 189 -31.00 14.38 11.26
C VAL A 189 -31.68 15.36 10.29
N SER A 190 -32.49 16.28 10.82
CA SER A 190 -33.19 17.33 10.08
C SER A 190 -33.41 18.54 10.98
N PRO A 191 -33.29 19.79 10.48
CA PRO A 191 -32.92 20.15 9.10
C PRO A 191 -31.43 19.93 8.78
N GLN A 192 -30.58 19.80 9.81
CA GLN A 192 -29.16 19.49 9.69
C GLN A 192 -28.81 18.30 10.59
N VAL A 193 -27.86 17.47 10.17
CA VAL A 193 -27.40 16.34 10.97
C VAL A 193 -26.56 16.85 12.12
N THR A 194 -26.83 16.39 13.33
CA THR A 194 -26.02 16.68 14.52
C THR A 194 -25.67 15.38 15.20
N VAL A 195 -24.37 15.12 15.34
CA VAL A 195 -23.83 13.99 16.10
C VAL A 195 -23.32 14.46 17.44
N VAL A 196 -23.57 13.67 18.49
CA VAL A 196 -22.86 13.81 19.76
C VAL A 196 -21.67 12.87 19.71
N CYS A 197 -20.49 13.42 19.93
CA CYS A 197 -19.24 12.72 19.70
C CYS A 197 -18.14 13.15 20.68
N GLU A 198 -17.16 12.28 20.89
CA GLU A 198 -15.94 12.59 21.62
C GLU A 198 -14.78 12.85 20.67
N ASN A 199 -13.98 13.86 20.99
CA ASN A 199 -12.73 14.12 20.28
C ASN A 199 -11.59 13.22 20.78
N GLU A 200 -10.41 13.37 20.19
CA GLU A 200 -9.21 12.59 20.53
C GLU A 200 -8.70 12.76 21.97
N ALA A 201 -9.12 13.83 22.66
CA ALA A 201 -8.83 14.09 24.07
C ALA A 201 -9.91 13.52 25.01
N GLY A 202 -10.93 12.83 24.48
CA GLY A 202 -12.06 12.29 25.24
C GLY A 202 -13.07 13.35 25.66
N GLN A 203 -13.04 14.55 25.05
CA GLN A 203 -14.00 15.60 25.37
C GLN A 203 -15.27 15.40 24.55
N LEU A 204 -16.40 15.28 25.26
CA LEU A 204 -17.72 15.18 24.65
C LEU A 204 -18.15 16.53 24.06
N GLY A 205 -18.73 16.50 22.87
CA GLY A 205 -19.29 17.66 22.21
C GLY A 205 -20.32 17.25 21.15
N ALA A 206 -20.77 18.23 20.37
CA ALA A 206 -21.65 18.02 19.24
C ALA A 206 -21.04 18.61 17.96
N LEU A 207 -21.26 17.94 16.83
CA LEU A 207 -20.85 18.40 15.51
C LEU A 207 -22.04 18.33 14.56
N SER A 208 -22.37 19.46 13.94
CA SER A 208 -23.44 19.55 12.94
C SER A 208 -22.88 19.65 11.53
N PHE A 209 -23.47 18.93 10.58
CA PHE A 209 -23.04 18.85 9.19
C PHE A 209 -24.20 18.47 8.25
N ASP A 210 -24.02 18.70 6.96
CA ASP A 210 -24.98 18.28 5.93
C ASP A 210 -24.55 16.94 5.31
N TRP A 211 -25.50 16.07 4.96
CA TRP A 211 -25.20 14.79 4.31
C TRP A 211 -24.34 14.96 3.04
N SER A 212 -24.50 16.07 2.32
CA SER A 212 -23.70 16.41 1.14
C SER A 212 -22.22 16.67 1.41
N GLU A 213 -21.82 16.87 2.68
CA GLU A 213 -20.41 17.01 3.07
C GLU A 213 -19.70 15.65 3.17
N VAL A 214 -20.44 14.55 3.27
CA VAL A 214 -19.89 13.20 3.35
C VAL A 214 -19.39 12.78 1.98
N ALA A 215 -18.07 12.68 1.83
CA ALA A 215 -17.46 12.34 0.54
C ALA A 215 -17.27 10.83 0.36
N LYS A 216 -17.05 10.09 1.46
CA LYS A 216 -16.77 8.66 1.46
C LYS A 216 -17.30 8.01 2.74
N ARG A 217 -17.65 6.74 2.62
CA ARG A 217 -17.96 5.87 3.75
C ARG A 217 -16.99 4.70 3.78
N VAL A 218 -16.39 4.43 4.93
CA VAL A 218 -15.48 3.30 5.13
C VAL A 218 -16.08 2.34 6.14
N GLU A 219 -16.05 1.05 5.84
CA GLU A 219 -16.60 0.01 6.69
C GLU A 219 -15.52 -0.98 7.12
N GLY A 220 -15.57 -1.35 8.40
CA GLY A 220 -14.63 -2.26 9.03
C GLY A 220 -15.34 -3.30 9.87
N ARG A 221 -14.77 -4.50 9.85
CA ARG A 221 -15.14 -5.60 10.75
C ARG A 221 -13.91 -6.00 11.54
N LEU A 222 -13.90 -5.69 12.84
CA LEU A 222 -12.74 -5.86 13.71
C LEU A 222 -12.95 -7.07 14.64
N PRO A 223 -12.08 -8.09 14.60
CA PRO A 223 -12.25 -9.29 15.40
C PRO A 223 -12.13 -8.98 16.90
N ILE A 224 -13.00 -9.63 17.68
CA ILE A 224 -12.93 -9.73 19.14
C ILE A 224 -12.35 -11.10 19.47
N PHE A 225 -11.17 -11.09 20.09
CA PHE A 225 -10.45 -12.31 20.43
C PHE A 225 -10.67 -12.70 21.89
N GLU A 226 -10.80 -14.00 22.15
CA GLU A 226 -10.75 -14.57 23.50
C GLU A 226 -9.80 -15.77 23.57
N ASP A 227 -9.30 -16.02 24.78
CA ASP A 227 -8.55 -17.23 25.10
C ASP A 227 -9.53 -18.38 25.36
N VAL A 228 -9.53 -19.37 24.47
CA VAL A 228 -10.29 -20.61 24.64
C VAL A 228 -9.36 -21.75 25.06
N VAL A 229 -9.86 -22.60 25.93
CA VAL A 229 -9.22 -23.88 26.25
C VAL A 229 -9.75 -24.91 25.27
N ASP A 230 -8.86 -25.50 24.49
CA ASP A 230 -9.18 -26.52 23.49
C ASP A 230 -8.26 -27.73 23.68
N THR A 231 -8.71 -28.90 23.25
CA THR A 231 -7.93 -30.13 23.34
C THR A 231 -7.15 -30.34 22.05
N ASP A 232 -5.83 -30.52 22.14
CA ASP A 232 -5.02 -30.83 20.96
C ASP A 232 -5.28 -32.27 20.44
N SER A 233 -4.65 -32.62 19.32
CA SER A 233 -4.75 -33.96 18.72
C SER A 233 -4.21 -35.10 19.62
N ARG A 234 -3.68 -34.79 20.81
CA ARG A 234 -3.16 -35.71 21.81
C ARG A 234 -3.97 -35.64 23.12
N ASN A 235 -5.16 -35.04 23.11
CA ASN A 235 -6.02 -34.82 24.27
C ASN A 235 -5.38 -33.98 25.40
N GLN A 236 -4.42 -33.11 25.09
CA GLN A 236 -3.88 -32.16 26.05
C GLN A 236 -4.59 -30.81 25.95
N LEU A 237 -4.89 -30.21 27.11
CA LEU A 237 -5.49 -28.88 27.16
C LEU A 237 -4.48 -27.84 26.67
N THR A 238 -4.83 -27.18 25.57
CA THR A 238 -4.08 -26.07 25.00
C THR A 238 -4.92 -24.80 25.07
N ARG A 239 -4.28 -23.68 25.44
CA ARG A 239 -4.91 -22.37 25.35
C ARG A 239 -4.60 -21.78 23.98
N LYS A 240 -5.62 -21.41 23.23
CA LYS A 240 -5.48 -20.75 21.93
C LYS A 240 -6.39 -19.54 21.87
N GLN A 241 -5.92 -18.51 21.18
CA GLN A 241 -6.74 -17.34 20.89
C GLN A 241 -7.68 -17.66 19.73
N LYS A 242 -8.98 -17.40 19.90
CA LYS A 242 -9.99 -17.59 18.85
C LYS A 242 -10.83 -16.33 18.70
N THR A 243 -11.21 -16.01 17.47
CA THR A 243 -12.20 -14.95 17.21
C THR A 243 -13.58 -15.44 17.66
N GLN A 244 -14.18 -14.74 18.61
CA GLN A 244 -15.51 -15.04 19.15
C GLN A 244 -16.59 -14.21 18.45
N ASP A 245 -16.30 -12.93 18.25
CA ASP A 245 -17.24 -11.98 17.67
C ASP A 245 -16.48 -10.90 16.87
N TYR A 246 -17.21 -9.94 16.32
CA TYR A 246 -16.67 -8.81 15.60
C TYR A 246 -17.39 -7.52 15.97
N ALA A 247 -16.61 -6.47 16.22
CA ALA A 247 -17.14 -5.11 16.23
C ALA A 247 -17.26 -4.59 14.80
N GLN A 248 -18.33 -3.87 14.51
CA GLN A 248 -18.53 -3.17 13.24
C GLN A 248 -18.24 -1.70 13.42
N VAL A 249 -17.48 -1.14 12.48
CA VAL A 249 -17.06 0.26 12.50
C VAL A 249 -17.36 0.89 11.15
N ILE A 250 -17.93 2.10 11.18
CA ILE A 250 -18.20 2.90 10.00
C ILE A 250 -17.57 4.27 10.21
N ASP A 251 -16.74 4.70 9.27
CA ASP A 251 -16.26 6.09 9.22
C ASP A 251 -16.98 6.84 8.10
N LEU A 252 -17.55 8.00 8.46
CA LEU A 252 -18.01 9.00 7.49
C LEU A 252 -16.93 10.06 7.33
N HIS A 253 -16.47 10.30 6.11
CA HIS A 253 -15.38 11.23 5.82
C HIS A 253 -15.92 12.62 5.47
N LEU A 254 -15.49 13.63 6.22
CA LEU A 254 -15.78 15.05 5.99
C LEU A 254 -14.48 15.78 5.56
N PRO A 255 -14.03 15.62 4.31
CA PRO A 255 -12.71 16.09 3.87
C PRO A 255 -12.54 17.62 3.97
N ARG A 256 -13.61 18.39 3.71
CA ARG A 256 -13.58 19.85 3.85
C ARG A 256 -13.29 20.32 5.28
N ARG A 257 -13.58 19.48 6.27
CA ARG A 257 -13.35 19.73 7.70
C ARG A 257 -12.12 18.98 8.23
N ASN A 258 -11.41 18.26 7.36
CA ASN A 258 -10.28 17.39 7.70
C ASN A 258 -10.58 16.44 8.88
N CYS A 259 -11.78 15.87 8.92
CA CYS A 259 -12.20 14.98 10.00
C CYS A 259 -13.03 13.78 9.53
N MET A 260 -13.05 12.74 10.36
CA MET A 260 -13.89 11.57 10.20
C MET A 260 -14.80 11.38 11.43
N LEU A 261 -16.03 10.97 11.18
CA LEU A 261 -17.00 10.58 12.20
C LEU A 261 -17.01 9.05 12.28
N ARG A 262 -16.53 8.51 13.40
CA ARG A 262 -16.42 7.06 13.61
C ARG A 262 -17.58 6.54 14.43
N PHE A 263 -18.40 5.71 13.81
CA PHE A 263 -19.47 4.95 14.43
C PHE A 263 -18.97 3.55 14.75
N CYS A 264 -19.30 3.02 15.92
CA CYS A 264 -18.99 1.64 16.28
C CYS A 264 -20.18 1.01 17.01
N ASP A 265 -20.59 -0.15 16.56
CA ASP A 265 -21.79 -0.84 17.04
C ASP A 265 -21.79 -1.13 18.55
N TRP A 266 -20.61 -1.34 19.15
CA TRP A 266 -20.45 -1.60 20.58
C TRP A 266 -20.46 -0.34 21.46
N SER A 267 -20.07 0.82 20.92
CA SER A 267 -20.00 2.08 21.68
C SER A 267 -21.15 3.04 21.37
N TYR A 268 -21.90 2.78 20.31
CA TYR A 268 -23.07 3.58 19.94
C TYR A 268 -24.20 3.45 20.98
N GLN A 269 -24.75 4.59 21.40
CA GLN A 269 -25.78 4.71 22.41
C GLN A 269 -27.17 4.71 21.78
N TYR A 270 -27.69 3.54 21.41
CA TYR A 270 -28.97 3.41 20.70
C TYR A 270 -30.22 3.87 21.47
N GLN A 271 -30.10 4.12 22.77
CA GLN A 271 -31.21 4.64 23.59
C GLN A 271 -31.24 6.18 23.61
N GLN A 272 -30.29 6.85 22.95
CA GLN A 272 -30.15 8.30 22.91
C GLN A 272 -30.33 8.83 21.48
N GLY A 273 -30.91 10.01 21.35
CA GLY A 273 -31.06 10.69 20.07
C GLY A 273 -32.14 10.10 19.15
N VAL A 274 -31.87 10.06 17.86
CA VAL A 274 -32.80 9.60 16.82
C VAL A 274 -33.01 8.09 16.92
N ILE A 275 -34.29 7.67 16.89
CA ILE A 275 -34.69 6.27 16.89
C ILE A 275 -34.87 5.79 15.45
N PHE A 276 -34.27 4.66 15.12
CA PHE A 276 -34.27 4.06 13.77
C PHE A 276 -35.23 2.87 13.69
N ASP A 277 -36.50 3.04 14.10
CA ASP A 277 -37.46 1.94 14.06
C ASP A 277 -37.99 1.73 12.63
N ALA A 278 -37.81 0.50 12.14
CA ALA A 278 -38.24 0.08 10.80
C ALA A 278 -39.66 -0.50 10.77
N SER A 279 -40.39 -0.54 11.88
CA SER A 279 -41.74 -1.11 11.92
C SER A 279 -42.78 -0.01 11.71
N GLN A 280 -43.36 0.02 10.50
CA GLN A 280 -44.58 0.77 10.21
C GLN A 280 -45.80 0.28 11.02
N ASP A 281 -45.69 -0.90 11.65
CA ASP A 281 -46.65 -1.44 12.62
C ASP A 281 -45.96 -1.50 14.00
N GLY A 282 -46.33 -0.61 14.92
CA GLY A 282 -45.65 -0.37 16.20
C GLY A 282 -45.65 -1.52 17.23
N GLU A 283 -45.13 -2.71 16.87
CA GLU A 283 -45.06 -3.89 17.74
C GLU A 283 -43.67 -4.56 17.78
N LEU A 284 -42.58 -3.79 17.62
CA LEU A 284 -41.31 -4.20 18.21
C LEU A 284 -41.10 -3.38 19.48
N SER A 285 -41.53 -3.96 20.61
CA SER A 285 -41.21 -3.40 21.92
C SER A 285 -39.71 -3.18 22.02
N VAL A 286 -39.30 -1.96 22.37
CA VAL A 286 -37.91 -1.52 22.64
C VAL A 286 -37.15 -2.50 23.56
N THR A 287 -37.87 -3.36 24.29
CA THR A 287 -37.38 -4.41 25.18
C THR A 287 -36.88 -5.70 24.49
N GLN A 288 -37.08 -5.91 23.19
CA GLN A 288 -36.69 -7.17 22.50
C GLN A 288 -35.64 -7.02 21.38
N SER A 289 -35.24 -5.80 21.01
CA SER A 289 -34.24 -5.57 19.96
C SER A 289 -32.80 -5.75 20.46
N THR A 290 -32.01 -6.60 19.82
CA THR A 290 -30.56 -6.72 20.11
C THR A 290 -29.77 -5.54 19.53
N ASN A 291 -28.58 -5.25 20.07
CA ASN A 291 -27.69 -4.21 19.52
C ASN A 291 -27.37 -4.46 18.03
N ARG A 292 -27.30 -5.73 17.61
CA ARG A 292 -27.10 -6.12 16.21
C ARG A 292 -28.23 -5.63 15.30
N ILE A 293 -29.48 -5.78 15.74
CA ILE A 293 -30.66 -5.31 14.99
C ILE A 293 -30.63 -3.79 14.88
N ARG A 294 -30.36 -3.10 15.99
CA ARG A 294 -30.30 -1.63 16.02
C ARG A 294 -29.16 -1.07 15.17
N TRP A 295 -28.00 -1.72 15.16
CA TRP A 295 -26.92 -1.38 14.25
C TRP A 295 -27.34 -1.52 12.79
N ASN A 296 -27.97 -2.64 12.41
CA ASN A 296 -28.43 -2.82 11.03
C ASN A 296 -29.46 -1.77 10.61
N GLN A 297 -30.33 -1.33 11.53
CA GLN A 297 -31.26 -0.23 11.29
C GLN A 297 -30.54 1.10 11.07
N LEU A 298 -29.52 1.42 11.89
CA LEU A 298 -28.66 2.59 11.68
C LEU A 298 -27.95 2.52 10.32
N VAL A 299 -27.41 1.36 9.96
CA VAL A 299 -26.75 1.13 8.66
C VAL A 299 -27.72 1.38 7.50
N TYR A 300 -28.92 0.79 7.55
CA TYR A 300 -29.96 1.00 6.55
C TYR A 300 -30.36 2.49 6.44
N PHE A 301 -30.49 3.16 7.59
CA PHE A 301 -30.74 4.59 7.63
C PHE A 301 -29.62 5.39 6.95
N LEU A 302 -28.35 5.07 7.23
CA LEU A 302 -27.21 5.73 6.58
C LEU A 302 -27.17 5.44 5.08
N ASP A 303 -27.49 4.21 4.64
CA ASP A 303 -27.56 3.84 3.22
C ASP A 303 -28.58 4.70 2.46
N HIS A 304 -29.72 5.03 3.09
CA HIS A 304 -30.73 5.89 2.50
C HIS A 304 -30.21 7.30 2.19
N TYR A 305 -29.54 7.95 3.16
CA TYR A 305 -29.02 9.32 2.99
C TYR A 305 -27.71 9.39 2.20
N LEU A 306 -26.94 8.30 2.16
CA LEU A 306 -25.62 8.24 1.55
C LEU A 306 -25.57 7.34 0.31
N ALA A 307 -26.71 7.09 -0.34
CA ALA A 307 -26.80 6.18 -1.49
C ALA A 307 -25.85 6.53 -2.65
N ALA A 308 -25.53 7.83 -2.83
CA ALA A 308 -24.61 8.31 -3.85
C ALA A 308 -23.13 8.33 -3.42
N VAL A 309 -22.84 8.06 -2.15
CA VAL A 309 -21.49 8.14 -1.59
C VAL A 309 -20.77 6.79 -1.78
N PRO A 310 -19.51 6.79 -2.27
CA PRO A 310 -18.75 5.54 -2.44
C PRO A 310 -18.46 4.87 -1.09
N VAL A 311 -18.72 3.56 -1.03
CA VAL A 311 -18.49 2.71 0.14
C VAL A 311 -17.20 1.89 -0.04
N TRP A 312 -16.33 1.95 0.97
CA TRP A 312 -15.06 1.24 1.04
C TRP A 312 -15.11 0.16 2.12
N ALA A 313 -15.33 -1.09 1.72
CA ALA A 313 -15.55 -2.22 2.64
C ALA A 313 -14.45 -3.32 2.55
N GLU A 314 -13.36 -3.07 1.83
CA GLU A 314 -12.28 -4.05 1.60
C GLU A 314 -11.28 -4.13 2.78
N PHE A 315 -11.66 -3.62 3.96
CA PHE A 315 -10.79 -3.61 5.13
C PHE A 315 -10.26 -4.99 5.54
N PRO A 316 -11.06 -6.08 5.58
CA PRO A 316 -10.54 -7.39 6.02
C PRO A 316 -9.35 -7.88 5.19
N ALA A 317 -9.45 -7.78 3.86
CA ALA A 317 -8.37 -8.17 2.95
C ALA A 317 -7.13 -7.29 3.13
N PHE A 318 -7.32 -5.99 3.34
CA PHE A 318 -6.22 -5.08 3.66
C PHE A 318 -5.54 -5.44 4.98
N ALA A 319 -6.35 -5.64 6.03
CA ALA A 319 -5.89 -5.90 7.39
C ALA A 319 -4.97 -7.13 7.45
N GLU A 320 -5.37 -8.25 6.84
CA GLU A 320 -4.58 -9.49 6.80
C GLU A 320 -3.13 -9.27 6.34
N THR A 321 -2.91 -8.33 5.43
CA THR A 321 -1.57 -8.00 4.92
C THR A 321 -0.88 -6.89 5.70
N ALA A 322 -1.62 -6.09 6.46
CA ALA A 322 -1.13 -4.91 7.15
C ALA A 322 -0.67 -5.17 8.59
N LEU A 323 -1.16 -6.24 9.25
CA LEU A 323 -0.88 -6.49 10.68
C LEU A 323 0.62 -6.63 11.01
N GLU A 324 1.38 -7.32 10.14
CA GLU A 324 2.83 -7.50 10.36
C GLU A 324 3.62 -6.21 10.12
N PRO A 325 3.51 -5.52 8.97
CA PRO A 325 4.23 -4.27 8.75
C PRO A 325 3.86 -3.18 9.76
N LEU A 326 2.59 -3.12 10.19
CA LEU A 326 2.12 -2.16 11.19
C LEU A 326 2.69 -2.40 12.59
N ALA A 327 3.18 -3.60 12.90
CA ALA A 327 3.81 -3.86 14.19
C ALA A 327 5.05 -2.97 14.44
N LEU A 328 5.62 -2.39 13.37
CA LEU A 328 6.75 -1.48 13.43
C LEU A 328 6.33 -0.01 13.65
N VAL A 329 5.03 0.30 13.56
CA VAL A 329 4.48 1.65 13.73
C VAL A 329 3.88 1.78 15.13
N ARG A 330 4.58 2.48 16.02
CA ARG A 330 4.16 2.60 17.44
C ARG A 330 3.13 3.72 17.69
N ASP A 331 3.10 4.73 16.84
CA ASP A 331 2.40 6.00 17.13
C ASP A 331 1.05 6.17 16.39
N LEU A 332 0.56 5.14 15.70
CA LEU A 332 -0.74 5.21 15.04
C LEU A 332 -1.87 4.94 16.03
N LYS A 333 -2.41 6.01 16.63
CA LYS A 333 -3.58 5.91 17.52
C LYS A 333 -4.80 5.46 16.73
N SER A 334 -5.45 4.39 17.19
CA SER A 334 -6.63 3.85 16.52
C SER A 334 -7.89 4.66 16.79
N HIS A 335 -8.04 5.30 17.94
CA HIS A 335 -9.29 5.94 18.37
C HIS A 335 -10.48 4.95 18.38
N ILE A 336 -10.20 3.69 18.72
CA ILE A 336 -11.20 2.62 18.87
C ILE A 336 -11.12 2.10 20.30
N ASP A 337 -12.20 2.32 21.04
CA ASP A 337 -12.31 1.92 22.44
C ASP A 337 -13.24 0.71 22.53
N LEU A 338 -12.67 -0.47 22.32
CA LEU A 338 -13.35 -1.73 22.51
C LEU A 338 -12.86 -2.38 23.79
N LEU A 339 -13.79 -2.81 24.65
CA LEU A 339 -13.47 -3.50 25.88
C LEU A 339 -12.86 -4.88 25.55
N ARG A 340 -11.54 -4.98 25.63
CA ARG A 340 -10.77 -6.20 25.33
C ARG A 340 -9.69 -6.42 26.38
N LYS A 341 -9.32 -7.69 26.57
CA LYS A 341 -8.22 -8.08 27.47
C LYS A 341 -6.86 -7.55 27.02
N ALA A 342 -6.66 -7.41 25.70
CA ALA A 342 -5.43 -6.92 25.10
C ALA A 342 -5.72 -6.02 23.89
N PRO A 343 -4.83 -5.05 23.59
CA PRO A 343 -4.92 -4.24 22.37
C PRO A 343 -4.89 -5.12 21.10
N SER A 344 -5.70 -4.78 20.11
CA SER A 344 -5.69 -5.47 18.81
C SER A 344 -4.96 -4.65 17.77
N ARG A 345 -4.10 -5.30 16.97
CA ARG A 345 -3.46 -4.66 15.80
C ARG A 345 -4.43 -4.35 14.67
N TRP A 346 -5.65 -4.92 14.72
CA TRP A 346 -6.71 -4.58 13.78
C TRP A 346 -7.21 -3.15 13.95
N ASP A 347 -7.09 -2.58 15.14
CA ASP A 347 -7.57 -1.22 15.42
C ASP A 347 -6.72 -0.15 14.70
N PRO A 348 -5.37 -0.11 14.86
CA PRO A 348 -4.54 0.79 14.07
C PRO A 348 -4.54 0.44 12.58
N ALA A 349 -4.75 -0.83 12.21
CA ALA A 349 -4.93 -1.20 10.80
C ALA A 349 -6.19 -0.58 10.19
N PHE A 350 -7.30 -0.55 10.93
CA PHE A 350 -8.52 0.13 10.47
C PHE A 350 -8.31 1.64 10.37
N GLN A 351 -7.64 2.25 11.36
CA GLN A 351 -7.28 3.67 11.29
C GLN A 351 -6.43 3.97 10.05
N LEU A 352 -5.43 3.12 9.75
CA LEU A 352 -4.62 3.29 8.55
C LEU A 352 -5.50 3.18 7.29
N TYR A 353 -6.31 2.12 7.18
CA TYR A 353 -7.15 1.89 6.01
C TYR A 353 -8.09 3.08 5.75
N SER A 354 -8.83 3.51 6.77
CA SER A 354 -9.74 4.65 6.67
C SER A 354 -9.00 5.95 6.35
N GLY A 355 -7.84 6.19 6.98
CA GLY A 355 -7.01 7.34 6.67
C GLY A 355 -6.46 7.35 5.24
N LEU A 356 -6.08 6.18 4.70
CA LEU A 356 -5.64 6.04 3.30
C LEU A 356 -6.79 6.36 2.34
N VAL A 357 -8.00 5.88 2.65
CA VAL A 357 -9.20 6.22 1.88
C VAL A 357 -9.50 7.71 1.93
N PHE A 358 -9.32 8.34 3.10
CA PHE A 358 -9.53 9.79 3.31
C PHE A 358 -8.55 10.64 2.49
N ALA A 359 -7.29 10.21 2.42
CA ALA A 359 -6.21 10.97 1.80
C ALA A 359 -6.14 10.84 0.27
N ARG A 360 -6.79 9.81 -0.29
CA ARG A 360 -7.04 9.60 -1.73
C ARG A 360 -8.29 10.38 -2.14
#